data_AF-A0A8J7R0T9-F1
#
_entry.id   AF-A0A8J7R0T9-F1
#
_cell.length_a   1.000
_cell.length_b   1.000
_cell.length_c   1.000
_cell.angle_alpha   90.00
_cell.angle_beta   90.00
_cell.angle_gamma   90.00
#
_symmetry.space_group_name_H-M   'P 1'
#
loop_
_entity.id
_entity.type
_entity.pdbx_description
1 polymer ?
#
loop_
_entity_poly.entity_id
_entity_poly.type
_entity_poly.pdbx_seq_one_letter_code
_entity_poly.pdbx_strand_id
1 'polypeptide(L)' 'MMADLATLELRLAEAELAKHKLALGEKVVLLSYSAEGTNTRQFNQASLPLLNTYISELKAEITRAKGGRGRGPIYFG' A
#
# COMPACT_ATOMS: atom_id res chain seq x y z
N MET A 1 13.86 3.46 11.00
CA MET A 1 12.76 4.36 11.41
C MET A 1 11.46 3.56 11.29
N MET A 2 10.73 3.36 12.38
CA MET A 2 9.36 2.80 12.31
C MET A 2 8.51 3.87 11.61
N ALA A 3 7.92 3.55 10.45
CA ALA A 3 6.97 4.48 9.82
C ALA A 3 5.80 4.66 10.80
N ASP A 4 5.43 5.91 11.07
CA ASP A 4 4.31 6.21 11.95
C ASP A 4 3.05 5.53 11.40
N LEU A 5 2.21 4.99 12.29
CA LEU A 5 0.98 4.31 11.92
C LEU A 5 0.11 5.19 11.01
N ALA A 6 0.05 6.51 11.27
CA ALA A 6 -0.67 7.45 10.43
C ALA A 6 -0.07 7.55 9.01
N THR A 7 1.25 7.41 8.88
CA THR A 7 1.92 7.36 7.57
C THR A 7 1.55 6.09 6.81
N LEU A 8 1.47 4.95 7.49
CA LEU A 8 1.08 3.68 6.86
C LEU A 8 -0.39 3.71 6.41
N GLU A 9 -1.29 4.26 7.25
CA GLU A 9 -2.71 4.42 6.90
C GLU A 9 -2.91 5.38 5.73
N LEU A 10 -2.19 6.50 5.70
CA LEU A 10 -2.23 7.43 4.57
C LEU A 10 -1.80 6.74 3.27
N ARG A 11 -0.67 6.02 3.29
CA ARG A 11 -0.18 5.27 2.13
C ARG A 11 -1.17 4.21 1.67
N LEU A 12 -1.86 3.56 2.60
CA LEU A 12 -2.90 2.59 2.27
C LEU A 12 -4.06 3.26 1.52
N ALA A 13 -4.55 4.40 2.02
CA ALA A 13 -5.62 5.14 1.37
C ALA A 13 -5.22 5.62 -0.04
N GLU A 14 -4.00 6.11 -0.20
CA GLU A 14 -3.47 6.52 -1.51
C GLU A 14 -3.39 5.32 -2.47
N ALA A 15 -2.89 4.17 -2.00
CA ALA A 15 -2.80 2.95 -2.81
C ALA A 15 -4.19 2.40 -3.23
N GLU A 16 -5.16 2.41 -2.32
CA GLU A 16 -6.55 2.01 -2.62
C GLU A 16 -7.21 2.98 -3.62
N LEU A 17 -6.96 4.29 -3.50
CA LEU A 17 -7.42 5.29 -4.46
C LEU A 17 -6.82 5.05 -5.85
N ALA A 18 -5.52 4.78 -5.94
CA ALA A 18 -4.87 4.46 -7.21
C ALA A 18 -5.47 3.22 -7.87
N LYS A 19 -5.73 2.17 -7.08
CA LYS A 19 -6.40 0.97 -7.58
C LYS A 19 -7.78 1.30 -8.14
N HIS A 20 -8.56 2.12 -7.44
CA HIS A 20 -9.88 2.54 -7.90
C HIS A 20 -9.79 3.34 -9.21
N LYS A 21 -8.84 4.27 -9.33
CA LYS A 21 -8.64 5.04 -10.55
C LYS A 21 -8.24 4.17 -11.74
N LEU A 22 -7.32 3.22 -11.56
CA LEU A 22 -6.98 2.24 -12.59
C LEU A 22 -8.22 1.42 -12.99
N ALA A 23 -9.04 1.01 -12.03
CA ALA A 23 -10.29 0.30 -12.30
C ALA A 23 -11.32 1.14 -13.07
N LEU A 24 -11.34 2.47 -12.88
CA LEU A 24 -12.16 3.40 -13.66
C LEU A 24 -11.65 3.66 -15.08
N GLY A 25 -10.51 3.06 -15.46
CA GLY A 25 -9.91 3.21 -16.79
C GLY A 25 -8.80 4.26 -16.87
N GLU A 26 -8.29 4.74 -15.73
CA GLU A 26 -7.11 5.59 -15.73
C GLU A 26 -5.89 4.79 -16.19
N LYS A 27 -5.09 5.33 -17.11
CA LYS A 27 -3.99 4.58 -17.76
C LYS A 27 -2.77 4.41 -16.85
N VAL A 28 -2.45 5.44 -16.07
CA VAL A 28 -1.29 5.50 -15.18
C VAL A 28 -1.63 6.37 -13.98
N VAL A 29 -1.37 5.87 -12.77
CA VAL A 29 -1.43 6.61 -11.51
C VAL A 29 -0.02 6.79 -10.95
N LEU A 30 0.34 8.01 -10.54
CA LEU A 30 1.54 8.26 -9.76
C LEU A 30 1.22 8.21 -8.27
N LEU A 31 1.94 7.37 -7.53
CA LEU A 31 1.89 7.31 -6.07
C LEU A 31 3.22 7.74 -5.48
N SER A 32 3.17 8.68 -4.53
CA SER A 32 4.33 9.10 -3.75
C SER A 32 4.40 8.26 -2.49
N TYR A 33 5.47 7.48 -2.30
CA TYR A 33 5.64 6.63 -1.11
C TYR A 33 6.65 7.20 -0.10
N SER A 34 7.08 8.45 -0.27
CA SER A 34 7.90 9.20 0.68
C SER A 34 7.15 10.43 1.16
N ALA A 35 7.23 10.72 2.46
CA ALA A 35 6.73 11.98 3.03
C ALA A 35 7.47 13.21 2.44
N GLU A 36 8.68 13.00 1.90
CA GLU A 36 9.47 14.04 1.24
C GLU A 36 9.22 14.11 -0.29
N GLY A 37 8.26 13.35 -0.83
CA GLY A 37 7.88 13.40 -2.25
C GLY A 37 8.94 12.92 -3.25
N THR A 38 10.13 12.54 -2.78
CA THR A 38 11.29 12.17 -3.61
C THR A 38 11.15 10.82 -4.30
N ASN A 39 10.21 10.00 -3.83
CA ASN A 39 10.02 8.63 -4.27
C ASN A 39 8.61 8.47 -4.81
N THR A 40 8.46 8.66 -6.13
CA THR A 40 7.23 8.41 -6.87
C THR A 40 7.32 7.06 -7.58
N ARG A 41 6.22 6.30 -7.57
CA ARG A 41 6.08 5.06 -8.33
C ARG A 41 4.85 5.17 -9.21
N GLN A 42 5.03 4.89 -10.50
CA GLN A 42 3.96 4.81 -11.47
C GLN A 42 3.33 3.42 -11.43
N PHE A 43 2.00 3.36 -11.36
CA PHE A 43 1.21 2.15 -11.47
C PHE A 43 0.29 2.25 -12.66
N ASN A 44 0.18 1.17 -13.43
CA ASN A 44 -0.72 1.04 -14.56
C ASN A 44 -1.48 -0.29 -14.45
N GLN A 45 -2.33 -0.60 -15.43
CA GLN A 45 -3.12 -1.83 -15.44
C GLN A 45 -2.25 -3.11 -15.35
N ALA A 46 -1.06 -3.12 -15.95
CA ALA A 46 -0.13 -4.25 -15.88
C ALA A 46 0.50 -4.41 -14.48
N SER A 47 0.65 -3.30 -13.75
CA SER A 47 1.16 -3.27 -12.37
C SER A 47 0.06 -3.46 -11.31
N LEU A 48 -1.20 -3.73 -11.69
CA LEU A 48 -2.27 -3.99 -10.73
C LEU A 48 -1.98 -5.16 -9.76
N PRO A 49 -1.40 -6.29 -10.19
CA PRO A 49 -1.01 -7.35 -9.27
C PRO A 49 -0.01 -6.86 -8.23
N LEU A 50 0.99 -6.07 -8.66
CA LEU A 50 1.98 -5.47 -7.75
C LEU A 50 1.33 -4.47 -6.78
N LEU A 51 0.37 -3.66 -7.25
CA LEU A 51 -0.37 -2.72 -6.41
C LEU A 51 -1.21 -3.45 -5.34
N ASN A 52 -1.85 -4.57 -5.70
CA ASN A 52 -2.60 -5.40 -4.74
C ASN A 52 -1.68 -6.02 -3.67
N THR A 53 -0.51 -6.51 -4.07
CA THR A 53 0.49 -7.02 -3.12
C THR A 53 0.92 -5.92 -2.16
N TYR A 54 1.22 -4.72 -2.68
CA TYR A 54 1.63 -3.58 -1.87
C TYR A 54 0.55 -3.16 -0.86
N ILE A 55 -0.72 -3.11 -1.27
CA ILE A 55 -1.86 -2.86 -0.38
C ILE A 55 -1.93 -3.92 0.74
N SER A 56 -1.71 -5.18 0.40
CA SER A 56 -1.75 -6.29 1.36
C SER A 56 -0.61 -6.21 2.38
N GLU A 57 0.59 -5.85 1.92
CA GLU A 57 1.76 -5.60 2.77
C GLU A 57 1.53 -4.43 3.74
N LEU A 58 0.97 -3.31 3.24
CA LEU A 58 0.61 -2.16 4.06
C LEU A 58 -0.42 -2.52 5.13
N LYS A 59 -1.46 -3.29 4.79
CA LYS A 59 -2.46 -3.78 5.77
C LYS A 59 -1.82 -4.66 6.84
N ALA A 60 -0.91 -5.56 6.44
CA ALA A 60 -0.16 -6.38 7.38
C ALA A 60 0.74 -5.53 8.29
N GLU A 61 1.40 -4.50 7.74
CA GLU A 61 2.27 -3.61 8.50
C GLU A 61 1.48 -2.72 9.47
N ILE A 62 0.34 -2.19 9.05
CA ILE A 62 -0.61 -1.46 9.92
C ILE A 62 -1.09 -2.37 11.04
N THR A 63 -1.41 -3.64 10.75
CA THR A 63 -1.84 -4.61 11.76
C THR A 63 -0.72 -4.88 12.77
N ARG A 64 0.52 -5.05 12.31
CA ARG A 64 1.71 -5.20 13.17
C ARG A 64 1.97 -3.95 14.01
N ALA A 65 1.81 -2.76 13.44
CA ALA A 65 2.01 -1.48 14.12
C ALA A 65 0.91 -1.16 15.14
N LYS A 66 -0.36 -1.50 14.84
CA LYS A 66 -1.53 -1.34 15.72
C LYS A 66 -1.54 -2.33 16.88
N GLY A 67 -1.02 -3.54 16.67
CA GLY A 67 -1.27 -4.68 17.55
C GLY A 67 -0.05 -5.55 17.73
N GLY A 68 0.95 -5.06 18.46
CA GLY A 68 1.91 -5.92 19.14
C GLY A 68 1.19 -6.80 20.18
N ARG A 69 0.60 -7.92 19.72
CA ARG A 69 0.13 -9.15 20.41
C ARG A 69 -1.15 -9.67 19.74
N GLY A 70 -1.02 -10.46 18.68
CA GLY A 70 -2.18 -11.08 18.02
C GLY A 70 -1.82 -12.11 16.95
N ARG A 71 -1.27 -13.26 17.37
CA ARG A 71 -1.27 -14.59 16.70
C ARG A 71 -0.79 -14.67 15.22
N GLY A 72 0.50 -14.98 15.07
CA GLY A 72 1.05 -16.08 14.23
C GLY A 72 1.03 -15.95 12.69
N PRO A 73 2.05 -16.50 11.99
CA PRO A 73 2.08 -16.53 10.53
C PRO A 73 1.18 -17.65 10.01
N ILE A 74 0.32 -17.37 9.03
CA ILE A 74 -0.28 -18.43 8.21
C ILE A 74 0.27 -18.24 6.80
N TYR A 75 1.28 -19.04 6.48
CA TYR A 75 1.66 -19.37 5.12
C TYR A 75 0.51 -20.21 4.53
N PHE A 76 -0.15 -19.73 3.48
CA PHE A 76 -0.93 -20.58 2.61
C PHE A 76 -0.05 -20.93 1.41
N GLY A 77 0.35 -22.21 1.35
CA GLY A 77 0.88 -22.86 0.15
C GLY A 77 -0.23 -23.48 -0.69
#